data_AF-A0A126PA00-F1
#
_entry.id   AF-A0A126PA00-F1
#
_cell.length_a   1.000
_cell.length_b   1.000
_cell.length_c   1.000
_cell.angle_alpha   90.00
_cell.angle_beta   90.00
_cell.angle_gamma   90.00
#
_symmetry.space_group_name_H-M   'P 1'
#
loop_
_entity.id
_entity.type
_entity.pdbx_description
1 polymer ?
#
loop_
_entity_poly.entity_id
_entity_poly.type
_entity_poly.pdbx_seq_one_letter_code
_entity_poly.pdbx_strand_id
1 'polypeptide(L)'
;MATAITATVRFVYNHPLAVPNIYPSIEKLFTHKPTLRITDENILVYGILEGDSVVHGDYVVYDPQSPNNPLPFNHNGSTAKHLALILNSWEGRQLTKLQHVDDIGEYLLAHGVEVVVIKQGSAGATVFTASGRTHVPAYQTSSVWPIGSGDIFSAVFAHYWIERKSSPAEAANNASLATAFYCQTQALPIPKNAGDIQALGLNPLPTTGHIRKNIYLAGPFFTMAERWLINESRQALRQTGNDVFSPLHDVGHGMADEVVPLDLKALDDCDVVFAIVDGLDSGTLFEVGYARAKGKPVVAFVQNEVPENLKMLAGSDCIIRDDFSTAVYTINWLP
;
A
#
# COMPACT_ATOMS: atom_id res chain seq x y z
N MET A 1 30.29 2.23 -8.04
CA MET A 1 30.91 3.51 -7.64
C MET A 1 29.92 4.27 -6.77
N ALA A 2 30.35 4.93 -5.70
CA ALA A 2 29.48 5.80 -4.90
C ALA A 2 29.58 7.24 -5.41
N THR A 3 28.44 7.90 -5.63
CA THR A 3 28.40 9.31 -6.04
C THR A 3 28.17 10.16 -4.79
N ALA A 4 29.06 11.13 -4.57
CA ALA A 4 28.94 12.02 -3.43
C ALA A 4 27.69 12.91 -3.56
N ILE A 5 26.89 12.96 -2.49
CA ILE A 5 25.77 13.89 -2.35
C ILE A 5 26.13 14.98 -1.34
N THR A 6 25.63 16.19 -1.56
CA THR A 6 25.95 17.37 -0.74
C THR A 6 25.23 17.37 0.60
N ALA A 7 24.10 16.67 0.69
CA ALA A 7 23.31 16.51 1.91
C ALA A 7 22.52 15.19 1.85
N THR A 8 22.40 14.51 3.00
CA THR A 8 21.54 13.34 3.16
C THR A 8 20.07 13.76 3.22
N VAL A 9 19.22 13.12 2.43
CA VAL A 9 17.77 13.31 2.49
C VAL A 9 17.18 12.47 3.63
N ARG A 10 16.36 13.10 4.46
CA ARG A 10 15.63 12.45 5.55
C ARG A 10 14.14 12.45 5.27
N PHE A 11 13.53 11.28 5.41
CA PHE A 11 12.09 11.07 5.35
C PHE A 11 11.56 10.92 6.77
N VAL A 12 10.58 11.74 7.15
CA VAL A 12 9.96 11.72 8.47
C VAL A 12 8.48 11.38 8.30
N TYR A 13 8.08 10.25 8.90
CA TYR A 13 6.71 9.73 8.84
C TYR A 13 6.07 9.89 10.22
N ASN A 14 4.83 10.41 10.26
CA ASN A 14 4.03 10.43 11.50
C ASN A 14 3.49 9.02 11.83
N HIS A 15 3.17 8.24 10.80
CA HIS A 15 2.82 6.83 10.86
C HIS A 15 3.17 6.17 9.51
N PRO A 16 3.19 4.82 9.42
CA PRO A 16 3.74 4.15 8.24
C PRO A 16 2.98 4.34 6.92
N LEU A 17 1.72 4.78 6.98
CA LEU A 17 0.88 5.09 5.81
C LEU A 17 0.90 6.58 5.41
N ALA A 18 1.57 7.42 6.19
CA ALA A 18 1.59 8.86 5.95
C ALA A 18 2.46 9.19 4.72
N VAL A 19 2.10 10.29 4.04
CA VAL A 19 3.04 10.94 3.13
C VAL A 19 4.19 11.52 3.97
N PRO A 20 5.46 11.20 3.68
CA PRO A 20 6.58 11.67 4.50
C PRO A 20 6.83 13.17 4.33
N ASN A 21 7.25 13.81 5.41
CA ASN A 21 7.92 15.09 5.34
C ASN A 21 9.40 14.87 4.95
N ILE A 22 9.83 15.50 3.86
CA ILE A 22 11.17 15.32 3.29
C ILE A 22 12.06 16.52 3.66
N TYR A 23 13.23 16.25 4.22
CA TYR A 23 14.19 17.26 4.67
C TYR A 23 15.60 17.01 4.12
N PRO A 24 16.30 18.06 3.64
CA PRO A 24 15.78 19.40 3.35
C PRO A 24 14.73 19.35 2.22
N SER A 25 13.93 20.40 2.08
CA SER A 25 12.87 20.43 1.06
C SER A 25 13.43 20.16 -0.33
N ILE A 26 12.75 19.32 -1.11
CA ILE A 26 13.11 18.91 -2.47
C ILE A 26 13.59 20.10 -3.34
N GLU A 27 12.90 21.24 -3.31
CA GLU A 27 13.26 22.43 -4.07
C GLU A 27 14.66 22.98 -3.74
N LYS A 28 15.11 22.81 -2.50
CA LYS A 28 16.44 23.24 -2.03
C LYS A 28 17.55 22.24 -2.37
N LEU A 29 17.21 20.98 -2.67
CA LEU A 29 18.17 19.94 -3.05
C LEU A 29 18.57 20.01 -4.52
N PHE A 30 17.76 20.63 -5.39
CA PHE A 30 17.85 20.46 -6.84
C PHE A 30 18.39 21.66 -7.63
N THR A 31 19.30 22.45 -7.08
CA THR A 31 20.05 23.43 -7.89
C THR A 31 20.97 22.74 -8.91
N HIS A 32 21.42 21.51 -8.66
CA HIS A 32 22.10 20.66 -9.63
C HIS A 32 21.81 19.18 -9.34
N LYS A 33 21.15 18.47 -10.26
CA LYS A 33 20.92 17.02 -10.16
C LYS A 33 22.02 16.28 -10.91
N PRO A 34 22.94 15.57 -10.24
CA PRO A 34 23.90 14.71 -10.95
C PRO A 34 23.17 13.63 -11.74
N THR A 35 23.67 13.35 -12.94
CA THR A 35 23.22 12.22 -13.76
C THR A 35 24.22 11.08 -13.65
N LEU A 36 23.77 9.97 -13.09
CA LEU A 36 24.48 8.70 -13.13
C LEU A 36 24.38 8.11 -14.53
N ARG A 37 25.51 7.68 -15.10
CA ARG A 37 25.54 6.97 -16.39
C ARG A 37 26.07 5.58 -16.15
N ILE A 38 25.26 4.57 -16.45
CA ILE A 38 25.57 3.16 -16.15
C ILE A 38 25.38 2.34 -17.41
N THR A 39 26.37 1.52 -17.73
CA THR A 39 26.26 0.47 -18.75
C THR A 39 26.68 -0.84 -18.11
N ASP A 40 25.75 -1.79 -18.02
CA ASP A 40 25.97 -3.09 -17.39
C ASP A 40 24.96 -4.11 -17.93
N GLU A 41 25.19 -5.40 -17.75
CA GLU A 41 24.31 -6.45 -18.26
C GLU A 41 22.97 -6.49 -17.49
N ASN A 42 23.03 -6.43 -16.17
CA ASN A 42 21.89 -6.62 -15.27
C ASN A 42 21.72 -5.39 -14.36
N ILE A 43 20.62 -4.66 -14.50
CA ILE A 43 20.41 -3.39 -13.79
C ILE A 43 19.04 -3.37 -13.12
N LEU A 44 19.01 -3.02 -11.83
CA LEU A 44 17.81 -2.57 -11.13
C LEU A 44 17.89 -1.07 -10.93
N VAL A 45 16.89 -0.35 -11.45
CA VAL A 45 16.81 1.11 -11.38
C VAL A 45 15.64 1.51 -10.51
N TYR A 46 15.93 2.32 -9.50
CA TYR A 46 14.95 3.03 -8.71
C TYR A 46 14.90 4.50 -9.10
N GLY A 47 13.74 5.12 -8.95
CA GLY A 47 13.66 6.57 -8.84
C GLY A 47 14.53 7.07 -7.68
N ILE A 48 15.39 8.03 -7.96
CA ILE A 48 16.23 8.70 -6.97
C ILE A 48 15.81 10.17 -6.87
N LEU A 49 15.70 10.70 -5.66
CA LEU A 49 15.34 12.11 -5.51
C LEU A 49 16.52 12.98 -5.95
N GLU A 50 17.71 12.65 -5.45
CA GLU A 50 18.96 13.40 -5.50
C GLU A 50 19.53 13.59 -6.91
N GLY A 51 19.06 12.85 -7.91
CA GLY A 51 19.66 12.85 -9.23
C GLY A 51 18.77 12.27 -10.31
N ASP A 52 19.42 11.88 -11.40
CA ASP A 52 18.84 11.08 -12.48
C ASP A 52 19.81 9.95 -12.85
N SER A 53 19.32 8.90 -13.49
CA SER A 53 20.11 7.77 -13.95
C SER A 53 19.79 7.46 -15.40
N VAL A 54 20.79 7.60 -16.28
CA VAL A 54 20.73 7.12 -17.66
C VAL A 54 21.41 5.76 -17.72
N VAL A 55 20.64 4.73 -18.04
CA VAL A 55 21.12 3.35 -18.02
C VAL A 55 21.03 2.69 -19.39
N HIS A 56 22.03 1.88 -19.72
CA HIS A 56 22.02 1.04 -20.91
C HIS A 56 22.38 -0.38 -20.50
N GLY A 57 21.41 -1.31 -20.55
CA GLY A 57 21.67 -2.69 -20.14
C GLY A 57 20.95 -3.75 -20.95
N ASP A 58 21.29 -5.01 -20.67
CA ASP A 58 20.65 -6.15 -21.33
C ASP A 58 19.33 -6.49 -20.64
N TYR A 59 19.36 -6.73 -19.32
CA TYR A 59 18.17 -6.89 -18.48
C TYR A 59 18.04 -5.70 -17.53
N VAL A 60 16.90 -5.00 -17.60
CA VAL A 60 16.61 -3.86 -16.74
C VAL A 60 15.27 -4.02 -16.06
N VAL A 61 15.26 -3.94 -14.73
CA VAL A 61 14.05 -3.70 -13.93
C VAL A 61 14.02 -2.22 -13.57
N TYR A 62 12.93 -1.53 -13.89
CA TYR A 62 12.74 -0.13 -13.56
C TYR A 62 11.51 0.05 -12.66
N ASP A 63 11.74 0.59 -11.47
CA ASP A 63 10.73 1.05 -10.53
C ASP A 63 10.84 2.58 -10.38
N PRO A 64 9.89 3.36 -10.94
CA PRO A 64 9.99 4.81 -10.93
C PRO A 64 10.04 5.43 -9.54
N GLN A 65 9.51 4.78 -8.48
CA GLN A 65 9.45 5.27 -7.10
C GLN A 65 9.21 6.80 -7.00
N SER A 66 8.29 7.32 -7.82
CA SER A 66 8.13 8.77 -7.99
C SER A 66 6.75 9.19 -7.51
N PRO A 67 6.63 9.83 -6.34
CA PRO A 67 5.33 10.14 -5.74
C PRO A 67 4.54 11.24 -6.45
N ASN A 68 5.15 11.98 -7.39
CA ASN A 68 4.51 13.14 -8.02
C ASN A 68 4.40 13.03 -9.55
N ASN A 69 5.44 12.51 -10.22
CA ASN A 69 5.47 12.46 -11.67
C ASN A 69 6.39 11.32 -12.13
N PRO A 70 5.88 10.07 -12.18
CA PRO A 70 6.64 8.98 -12.76
C PRO A 70 6.91 9.28 -14.24
N LEU A 71 8.14 9.00 -14.68
CA LEU A 71 8.57 9.22 -16.05
C LEU A 71 8.72 7.88 -16.78
N PRO A 72 8.46 7.82 -18.09
CA PRO A 72 8.79 6.65 -18.90
C PRO A 72 10.28 6.34 -18.83
N PHE A 73 10.65 5.06 -18.81
CA PHE A 73 12.05 4.61 -18.74
C PHE A 73 12.95 5.26 -19.80
N ASN A 74 12.46 5.36 -21.03
CA ASN A 74 13.22 5.89 -22.16
C ASN A 74 13.25 7.43 -22.24
N HIS A 75 12.59 8.16 -21.32
CA HIS A 75 12.46 9.62 -21.37
C HIS A 75 13.82 10.34 -21.34
N ASN A 76 14.80 9.81 -20.61
CA ASN A 76 16.15 10.38 -20.49
C ASN A 76 17.19 9.73 -21.43
N GLY A 77 16.72 8.91 -22.38
CA GLY A 77 17.58 8.17 -23.32
C GLY A 77 18.08 6.82 -22.82
N SER A 78 17.59 6.33 -21.66
CA SER A 78 17.91 4.98 -21.19
C SER A 78 17.38 3.90 -22.14
N THR A 79 18.09 2.76 -22.22
CA THR A 79 17.74 1.64 -23.12
C THR A 79 17.93 0.29 -22.42
N ALA A 80 17.12 -0.69 -22.80
CA ALA A 80 17.21 -2.06 -22.33
C ALA A 80 16.89 -3.04 -23.46
N LYS A 81 17.53 -4.22 -23.52
CA LYS A 81 17.09 -5.30 -24.42
C LYS A 81 15.85 -6.01 -23.88
N HIS A 82 15.84 -6.26 -22.58
CA HIS A 82 14.76 -6.86 -21.81
C HIS A 82 14.36 -5.87 -20.71
N LEU A 83 13.13 -5.35 -20.75
CA LEU A 83 12.64 -4.34 -19.80
C LEU A 83 11.46 -4.86 -18.99
N ALA A 84 11.61 -4.87 -17.67
CA ALA A 84 10.51 -5.01 -16.73
C ALA A 84 10.20 -3.67 -16.05
N LEU A 85 8.95 -3.24 -16.09
CA LEU A 85 8.45 -2.10 -15.32
C LEU A 85 7.72 -2.60 -14.07
N ILE A 86 8.11 -2.08 -12.90
CA ILE A 86 7.40 -2.33 -11.65
C ILE A 86 6.77 -1.03 -11.19
N LEU A 87 5.44 -1.00 -11.14
CA LEU A 87 4.65 0.19 -10.85
C LEU A 87 3.69 -0.10 -9.71
N ASN A 88 3.34 0.87 -8.89
CA ASN A 88 2.08 0.82 -8.17
C ASN A 88 0.91 1.30 -9.06
N SER A 89 -0.33 1.01 -8.64
CA SER A 89 -1.52 1.39 -9.42
C SER A 89 -1.63 2.89 -9.67
N TRP A 90 -1.19 3.74 -8.74
CA TRP A 90 -1.22 5.19 -8.92
C TRP A 90 -0.18 5.64 -9.95
N GLU A 91 1.05 5.08 -9.92
CA GLU A 91 2.10 5.39 -10.89
C GLU A 91 1.68 4.97 -12.31
N GLY A 92 1.09 3.78 -12.45
CA GLY A 92 0.55 3.30 -13.72
C GLY A 92 -0.51 4.24 -14.31
N ARG A 93 -1.43 4.73 -13.46
CA ARG A 93 -2.42 5.75 -13.87
C ARG A 93 -1.77 7.06 -14.28
N GLN A 94 -0.74 7.51 -13.56
CA GLN A 94 -0.06 8.76 -13.89
C GLN A 94 0.73 8.68 -15.20
N LEU A 95 1.40 7.54 -15.47
CA LEU A 95 2.18 7.32 -16.68
C LEU A 95 1.32 7.20 -17.93
N THR A 96 0.21 6.47 -17.85
CA THR A 96 -0.61 6.10 -19.02
C THR A 96 -1.87 6.95 -19.18
N LYS A 97 -2.31 7.63 -18.12
CA LYS A 97 -3.62 8.31 -18.00
C LYS A 97 -4.83 7.36 -18.08
N LEU A 98 -4.61 6.05 -18.10
CA LEU A 98 -5.64 5.01 -18.03
C LEU A 98 -6.02 4.74 -16.57
N GLN A 99 -7.21 4.19 -16.33
CA GLN A 99 -7.73 3.97 -14.96
C GLN A 99 -7.62 2.52 -14.50
N HIS A 100 -7.91 1.57 -15.38
CA HIS A 100 -7.94 0.15 -15.05
C HIS A 100 -6.56 -0.49 -15.17
N VAL A 101 -6.25 -1.39 -14.24
CA VAL A 101 -4.96 -2.09 -14.17
C VAL A 101 -4.67 -2.86 -15.45
N ASP A 102 -5.69 -3.46 -16.06
CA ASP A 102 -5.56 -4.23 -17.29
C ASP A 102 -5.22 -3.33 -18.47
N ASP A 103 -5.93 -2.21 -18.65
CA ASP A 103 -5.63 -1.22 -19.69
C ASP A 103 -4.20 -0.67 -19.56
N ILE A 104 -3.75 -0.37 -18.33
CA ILE A 104 -2.40 0.12 -18.06
C ILE A 104 -1.36 -0.92 -18.48
N GLY A 105 -1.55 -2.18 -18.07
CA GLY A 105 -0.64 -3.28 -18.38
C GLY A 105 -0.53 -3.53 -19.88
N GLU A 106 -1.67 -3.66 -20.56
CA GLU A 106 -1.74 -3.89 -22.01
C GLU A 106 -1.14 -2.72 -22.80
N TYR A 107 -1.42 -1.48 -22.40
CA TYR A 107 -0.84 -0.29 -23.01
C TYR A 107 0.69 -0.30 -22.94
N LEU A 108 1.26 -0.56 -21.76
CA LEU A 108 2.71 -0.55 -21.58
C LEU A 108 3.40 -1.67 -22.37
N LEU A 109 2.80 -2.87 -22.44
CA LEU A 109 3.28 -3.95 -23.30
C LEU A 109 3.29 -3.54 -24.79
N ALA A 110 2.21 -2.91 -25.26
CA ALA A 110 2.11 -2.43 -26.64
C ALA A 110 3.14 -1.34 -26.98
N HIS A 111 3.72 -0.68 -25.96
CA HIS A 111 4.75 0.36 -26.10
C HIS A 111 6.17 -0.15 -25.81
N GLY A 112 6.41 -1.46 -25.96
CA GLY A 112 7.76 -2.04 -26.00
C GLY A 112 8.33 -2.48 -24.65
N VAL A 113 7.50 -2.55 -23.61
CA VAL A 113 7.88 -3.15 -22.33
C VAL A 113 7.66 -4.67 -22.41
N GLU A 114 8.63 -5.46 -21.94
CA GLU A 114 8.53 -6.93 -22.00
C GLU A 114 7.68 -7.49 -20.84
N VAL A 115 7.85 -6.92 -19.66
CA VAL A 115 7.13 -7.32 -18.44
C VAL A 115 6.61 -6.09 -17.72
N VAL A 116 5.33 -6.08 -17.37
CA VAL A 116 4.74 -5.03 -16.54
C VAL A 116 4.21 -5.67 -15.27
N VAL A 117 4.63 -5.17 -14.12
CA VAL A 117 4.10 -5.58 -12.80
C VAL A 117 3.42 -4.38 -12.16
N ILE A 118 2.12 -4.52 -11.86
CA ILE A 118 1.35 -3.49 -11.17
C ILE A 118 1.04 -3.97 -9.75
N LYS A 119 1.74 -3.37 -8.78
CA LYS A 119 1.57 -3.55 -7.34
C LYS A 119 0.22 -2.94 -6.89
N GLN A 120 -0.54 -3.71 -6.12
CA GLN A 120 -1.88 -3.38 -5.63
C GLN A 120 -1.98 -3.50 -4.09
N GLY A 121 -0.86 -3.34 -3.38
CA GLY A 121 -0.83 -3.28 -1.91
C GLY A 121 -1.41 -4.54 -1.25
N SER A 122 -2.49 -4.37 -0.48
CA SER A 122 -3.22 -5.44 0.21
C SER A 122 -3.81 -6.50 -0.73
N ALA A 123 -3.91 -6.20 -2.03
CA ALA A 123 -4.46 -7.09 -3.06
C ALA A 123 -3.38 -7.79 -3.92
N GLY A 124 -2.10 -7.69 -3.57
CA GLY A 124 -1.02 -8.38 -4.29
C GLY A 124 -0.52 -7.59 -5.50
N ALA A 125 -0.27 -8.28 -6.62
CA ALA A 125 0.25 -7.66 -7.84
C ALA A 125 -0.28 -8.36 -9.09
N THR A 126 -0.41 -7.63 -10.19
CA THR A 126 -0.76 -8.20 -11.49
C THR A 126 0.42 -8.09 -12.45
N VAL A 127 0.79 -9.21 -13.07
CA VAL A 127 1.88 -9.34 -14.02
C VAL A 127 1.31 -9.46 -15.43
N PHE A 128 1.84 -8.67 -16.36
CA PHE A 128 1.50 -8.68 -17.77
C PHE A 128 2.74 -9.01 -18.58
N THR A 129 2.59 -9.95 -19.52
CA THR A 129 3.61 -10.32 -20.51
C THR A 129 2.91 -10.59 -21.85
N ALA A 130 3.70 -10.83 -22.91
CA ALA A 130 3.14 -11.27 -24.20
C ALA A 130 2.34 -12.59 -24.12
N SER A 131 2.58 -13.43 -23.10
CA SER A 131 1.83 -14.67 -22.91
C SER A 131 0.48 -14.47 -22.19
N GLY A 132 0.22 -13.27 -21.68
CA GLY A 132 -1.03 -12.92 -21.00
C GLY A 132 -0.82 -12.29 -19.62
N ARG A 133 -1.89 -12.36 -18.83
CA ARG A 133 -2.02 -11.73 -17.51
C ARG A 133 -2.03 -12.80 -16.42
N THR A 134 -1.26 -12.59 -15.36
CA THR A 134 -1.25 -13.43 -14.15
C THR A 134 -1.36 -12.57 -12.90
N HIS A 135 -2.30 -12.89 -12.02
CA HIS A 135 -2.42 -12.22 -10.73
C HIS A 135 -1.69 -13.02 -9.64
N VAL A 136 -0.86 -12.32 -8.87
CA VAL A 136 -0.06 -12.84 -7.76
C VAL A 136 -0.67 -12.37 -6.45
N PRO A 137 -0.92 -13.26 -5.48
CA PRO A 137 -1.59 -12.90 -4.24
C PRO A 137 -0.70 -12.01 -3.36
N ALA A 138 -1.33 -11.17 -2.54
CA ALA A 138 -0.71 -10.70 -1.31
C ALA A 138 -0.77 -11.82 -0.26
N TYR A 139 0.11 -11.75 0.74
CA TYR A 139 0.09 -12.70 1.86
C TYR A 139 -0.35 -11.98 3.12
N GLN A 140 -1.28 -12.60 3.85
CA GLN A 140 -1.79 -12.03 5.09
C GLN A 140 -0.73 -12.08 6.18
N THR A 141 -0.43 -10.93 6.78
CA THR A 141 0.52 -10.78 7.89
C THR A 141 -0.19 -10.43 9.19
N SER A 142 0.43 -10.73 10.33
CA SER A 142 -0.08 -10.36 11.66
C SER A 142 0.17 -8.89 12.01
N SER A 143 1.17 -8.27 11.38
CA SER A 143 1.51 -6.85 11.47
C SER A 143 1.96 -6.34 10.09
N VAL A 144 1.78 -5.05 9.81
CA VAL A 144 2.09 -4.45 8.50
C VAL A 144 2.97 -3.23 8.66
N TRP A 145 4.23 -3.36 8.27
CA TRP A 145 5.17 -2.27 8.05
C TRP A 145 5.39 -2.01 6.55
N PRO A 146 4.71 -1.01 5.95
CA PRO A 146 4.72 -0.80 4.51
C PRO A 146 5.91 0.01 3.98
N ILE A 147 6.63 0.75 4.83
CA ILE A 147 7.74 1.61 4.40
C ILE A 147 8.87 0.74 3.85
N GLY A 148 9.27 0.95 2.59
CA GLY A 148 10.31 0.16 1.92
C GLY A 148 9.81 -1.16 1.30
N SER A 149 8.55 -1.53 1.49
CA SER A 149 7.96 -2.76 0.95
C SER A 149 8.05 -2.87 -0.58
N GLY A 150 7.91 -1.74 -1.28
CA GLY A 150 8.05 -1.64 -2.74
C GLY A 150 9.48 -1.91 -3.22
N ASP A 151 10.48 -1.48 -2.45
CA ASP A 151 11.89 -1.70 -2.77
C ASP A 151 12.27 -3.17 -2.55
N ILE A 152 11.74 -3.79 -1.49
CA ILE A 152 11.88 -5.24 -1.28
C ILE A 152 11.27 -6.01 -2.46
N PHE A 153 10.08 -5.62 -2.89
CA PHE A 153 9.43 -6.26 -4.04
C PHE A 153 10.32 -6.17 -5.28
N SER A 154 10.78 -4.97 -5.63
CA SER A 154 11.55 -4.72 -6.84
C SER A 154 12.93 -5.39 -6.81
N ALA A 155 13.61 -5.38 -5.66
CA ALA A 155 14.90 -6.06 -5.47
C ALA A 155 14.77 -7.58 -5.61
N VAL A 156 13.78 -8.18 -4.97
CA VAL A 156 13.56 -9.63 -5.02
C VAL A 156 13.07 -10.05 -6.42
N PHE A 157 12.17 -9.29 -7.03
CA PHE A 157 11.75 -9.51 -8.41
C PHE A 157 12.96 -9.51 -9.36
N ALA A 158 13.83 -8.48 -9.27
CA ALA A 158 15.03 -8.39 -10.09
C ALA A 158 15.97 -9.60 -9.88
N HIS A 159 16.16 -10.04 -8.64
CA HIS A 159 16.95 -11.25 -8.38
C HIS A 159 16.38 -12.48 -9.10
N TYR A 160 15.08 -12.74 -8.98
CA TYR A 160 14.48 -13.94 -9.58
C TYR A 160 14.37 -13.84 -11.10
N TRP A 161 13.93 -12.70 -11.64
CA TRP A 161 13.76 -12.53 -13.08
C TRP A 161 15.10 -12.41 -13.80
N ILE A 162 16.02 -11.58 -13.30
CA ILE A 162 17.30 -11.31 -13.98
C ILE A 162 18.35 -12.39 -13.69
N GLU A 163 18.60 -12.70 -12.42
CA GLU A 163 19.71 -13.60 -12.05
C GLU A 163 19.31 -15.08 -12.09
N ARG A 164 18.10 -15.41 -11.61
CA ARG A 164 17.61 -16.81 -11.63
C ARG A 164 16.93 -17.21 -12.93
N LYS A 165 16.64 -16.26 -13.81
CA LYS A 165 15.91 -16.46 -15.07
C LYS A 165 14.56 -17.17 -14.86
N SER A 166 13.93 -16.93 -13.71
CA SER A 166 12.58 -17.40 -13.42
C SER A 166 11.56 -16.69 -14.32
N SER A 167 10.38 -17.29 -14.48
CA SER A 167 9.28 -16.61 -15.18
C SER A 167 8.87 -15.33 -14.45
N PRO A 168 8.35 -14.30 -15.16
CA PRO A 168 7.87 -13.08 -14.52
C PRO A 168 6.84 -13.30 -13.41
N ALA A 169 5.92 -14.25 -13.59
CA ALA A 169 4.92 -14.60 -12.58
C ALA A 169 5.55 -15.22 -11.33
N GLU A 170 6.52 -16.13 -11.51
CA GLU A 170 7.25 -16.76 -10.39
C GLU A 170 8.12 -15.73 -9.65
N ALA A 171 8.80 -14.84 -10.38
CA ALA A 171 9.59 -13.76 -9.78
C ALA A 171 8.72 -12.81 -8.95
N ALA A 172 7.55 -12.42 -9.47
CA ALA A 172 6.59 -11.59 -8.75
C ALA A 172 5.99 -12.31 -7.53
N ASN A 173 5.74 -13.62 -7.61
CA ASN A 173 5.25 -14.40 -6.47
C ASN A 173 6.29 -14.47 -5.33
N ASN A 174 7.55 -14.73 -5.66
CA ASN A 174 8.63 -14.70 -4.67
C ASN A 174 8.83 -13.29 -4.09
N ALA A 175 8.71 -12.25 -4.91
CA ALA A 175 8.75 -10.87 -4.47
C ALA A 175 7.60 -10.53 -3.50
N SER A 176 6.36 -10.93 -3.81
CA SER A 176 5.20 -10.72 -2.94
C SER A 176 5.38 -11.40 -1.57
N LEU A 177 5.85 -12.65 -1.58
CA LEU A 177 6.11 -13.40 -0.35
C LEU A 177 7.23 -12.76 0.50
N ALA A 178 8.33 -12.32 -0.13
CA ALA A 178 9.41 -11.62 0.55
C ALA A 178 8.97 -10.26 1.10
N THR A 179 8.12 -9.54 0.37
CA THR A 179 7.53 -8.29 0.84
C THR A 179 6.66 -8.53 2.07
N ALA A 180 5.84 -9.59 2.10
CA ALA A 180 5.05 -9.92 3.28
C ALA A 180 5.91 -10.29 4.49
N PHE A 181 6.99 -11.05 4.30
CA PHE A 181 7.99 -11.31 5.34
C PHE A 181 8.54 -10.01 5.93
N TYR A 182 8.97 -9.09 5.06
CA TYR A 182 9.50 -7.80 5.48
C TYR A 182 8.46 -6.95 6.19
N CYS A 183 7.24 -6.84 5.65
CA CYS A 183 6.16 -6.08 6.27
C CYS A 183 5.85 -6.59 7.69
N GLN A 184 5.92 -7.90 7.93
CA GLN A 184 5.65 -8.46 9.25
C GLN A 184 6.82 -8.30 10.23
N THR A 185 8.07 -8.43 9.75
CA THR A 185 9.24 -8.59 10.63
C THR A 185 10.19 -7.39 10.65
N GLN A 186 10.13 -6.53 9.63
CA GLN A 186 11.11 -5.47 9.32
C GLN A 186 12.55 -5.98 9.18
N ALA A 187 12.73 -7.30 9.04
CA ALA A 187 14.05 -7.92 9.07
C ALA A 187 14.73 -7.88 7.69
N LEU A 188 16.00 -7.51 7.72
CA LEU A 188 16.92 -7.59 6.58
C LEU A 188 18.21 -8.31 7.02
N PRO A 189 18.86 -9.09 6.14
CA PRO A 189 18.44 -9.39 4.76
C PRO A 189 17.24 -10.35 4.70
N ILE A 190 16.54 -10.36 3.56
CA ILE A 190 15.48 -11.34 3.29
C ILE A 190 16.08 -12.76 3.30
N PRO A 191 15.48 -13.74 3.99
CA PRO A 191 15.97 -15.11 3.99
C PRO A 191 16.08 -15.67 2.57
N LYS A 192 17.23 -16.28 2.26
CA LYS A 192 17.47 -16.91 0.94
C LYS A 192 16.68 -18.20 0.75
N ASN A 193 16.34 -18.88 1.85
CA ASN A 193 15.57 -20.11 1.84
C ASN A 193 14.08 -19.77 1.94
N ALA A 194 13.30 -20.15 0.92
CA ALA A 194 11.85 -19.96 0.93
C ALA A 194 11.18 -20.66 2.13
N GLY A 195 11.77 -21.75 2.64
CA GLY A 195 11.30 -22.44 3.85
C GLY A 195 11.32 -21.57 5.10
N ASP A 196 12.28 -20.65 5.23
CA ASP A 196 12.37 -19.74 6.38
C ASP A 196 11.25 -18.68 6.35
N ILE A 197 10.84 -18.28 5.14
CA ILE A 197 9.69 -17.38 4.97
C ILE A 197 8.38 -18.14 5.19
N GLN A 198 8.27 -19.37 4.67
CA GLN A 198 7.11 -20.23 4.86
C GLN A 198 6.89 -20.59 6.34
N ALA A 199 7.95 -20.65 7.15
CA ALA A 199 7.86 -20.91 8.59
C ALA A 199 7.05 -19.85 9.35
N LEU A 200 6.86 -18.65 8.78
CA LEU A 200 5.96 -17.64 9.35
C LEU A 200 4.47 -17.95 9.18
N GLY A 201 4.11 -19.00 8.43
CA GLY A 201 2.70 -19.39 8.22
C GLY A 201 1.91 -18.35 7.43
N LEU A 202 2.57 -17.62 6.52
CA LEU A 202 1.95 -16.60 5.69
C LEU A 202 1.00 -17.22 4.67
N ASN A 203 -0.30 -16.97 4.82
CA ASN A 203 -1.32 -17.51 3.93
C ASN A 203 -1.52 -16.58 2.73
N PRO A 204 -1.53 -17.10 1.48
CA PRO A 204 -1.88 -16.31 0.31
C PRO A 204 -3.35 -15.91 0.39
N LEU A 205 -3.62 -14.64 0.09
CA LEU A 205 -4.97 -14.13 -0.06
C LEU A 205 -5.56 -14.57 -1.42
N PRO A 206 -6.90 -14.57 -1.57
CA PRO A 206 -7.54 -14.90 -2.84
C PRO A 206 -7.01 -14.03 -3.99
N THR A 207 -6.79 -14.65 -5.15
CA THR A 207 -6.27 -13.99 -6.35
C THR A 207 -7.34 -13.25 -7.17
N THR A 208 -8.50 -12.97 -6.56
CA THR A 208 -9.62 -12.25 -7.20
C THR A 208 -9.34 -10.76 -7.38
N GLY A 209 -8.20 -10.26 -6.90
CA GLY A 209 -7.85 -8.84 -6.89
C GLY A 209 -8.53 -8.08 -5.75
N HIS A 210 -8.46 -6.75 -5.82
CA HIS A 210 -9.06 -5.86 -4.81
C HIS A 210 -10.58 -5.88 -4.88
N ILE A 211 -11.24 -6.26 -3.79
CA ILE A 211 -12.68 -6.11 -3.62
C ILE A 211 -12.92 -4.80 -2.90
N ARG A 212 -13.48 -3.82 -3.61
CA ARG A 212 -13.85 -2.53 -3.04
C ARG A 212 -14.96 -2.71 -2.01
N LYS A 213 -14.75 -2.17 -0.81
CA LYS A 213 -15.70 -2.20 0.31
C LYS A 213 -16.29 -0.83 0.60
N ASN A 214 -17.52 -0.82 1.07
CA ASN A 214 -18.18 0.31 1.72
C ASN A 214 -17.87 0.27 3.21
N ILE A 215 -17.03 1.19 3.68
CA ILE A 215 -16.57 1.23 5.06
C ILE A 215 -17.32 2.34 5.81
N TYR A 216 -17.86 2.00 6.97
CA TYR A 216 -18.33 2.99 7.94
C TYR A 216 -17.19 3.32 8.91
N LEU A 217 -16.73 4.57 8.90
CA LEU A 217 -15.70 5.09 9.81
C LEU A 217 -16.36 5.69 11.05
N ALA A 218 -16.37 4.89 12.13
CA ALA A 218 -16.86 5.26 13.44
C ALA A 218 -15.73 5.86 14.29
N GLY A 219 -16.05 6.87 15.10
CA GLY A 219 -15.12 7.46 16.04
C GLY A 219 -15.51 8.88 16.46
N PRO A 220 -15.02 9.35 17.62
CA PRO A 220 -15.30 10.71 18.09
C PRO A 220 -14.67 11.77 17.18
N PHE A 221 -15.23 12.98 17.19
CA PHE A 221 -14.73 14.14 16.43
C PHE A 221 -14.97 15.48 17.15
N PHE A 222 -15.00 15.44 18.49
CA PHE A 222 -15.27 16.58 19.36
C PHE A 222 -14.02 17.45 19.56
N THR A 223 -12.83 16.84 19.53
CA THR A 223 -11.55 17.53 19.68
C THR A 223 -10.76 17.62 18.38
N MET A 224 -9.73 18.49 18.36
CA MET A 224 -8.83 18.61 17.21
C MET A 224 -8.08 17.30 16.93
N ALA A 225 -7.63 16.59 17.97
CA ALA A 225 -6.90 15.34 17.84
C ALA A 225 -7.78 14.22 17.24
N GLU A 226 -9.02 14.11 17.72
CA GLU A 226 -10.02 13.17 17.21
C GLU A 226 -10.36 13.43 15.74
N ARG A 227 -10.63 14.69 15.38
CA ARG A 227 -10.87 15.08 13.97
C ARG A 227 -9.68 14.77 13.09
N TRP A 228 -8.46 14.98 13.58
CA TRP A 228 -7.26 14.65 12.82
C TRP A 228 -7.18 13.14 12.56
N LEU A 229 -7.37 12.31 13.59
CA LEU A 229 -7.33 10.85 13.45
C LEU A 229 -8.43 10.33 12.51
N ILE A 230 -9.64 10.91 12.55
CA ILE A 230 -10.73 10.59 11.62
C ILE A 230 -10.33 10.93 10.17
N ASN A 231 -9.75 12.11 9.94
CA ASN A 231 -9.32 12.53 8.60
C ASN A 231 -8.21 11.62 8.05
N GLU A 232 -7.19 11.33 8.85
CA GLU A 232 -6.09 10.44 8.46
C GLU A 232 -6.60 9.01 8.17
N SER A 233 -7.48 8.49 9.03
CA SER A 233 -8.11 7.17 8.83
C SER A 233 -8.92 7.11 7.54
N ARG A 234 -9.75 8.14 7.28
CA ARG A 234 -10.54 8.21 6.06
C ARG A 234 -9.66 8.25 4.82
N GLN A 235 -8.58 9.03 4.84
CA GLN A 235 -7.63 9.11 3.73
C GLN A 235 -6.94 7.76 3.50
N ALA A 236 -6.40 7.13 4.54
CA ALA A 236 -5.70 5.86 4.44
C ALA A 236 -6.60 4.74 3.89
N LEU A 237 -7.83 4.62 4.40
CA LEU A 237 -8.81 3.63 3.94
C LEU A 237 -9.18 3.85 2.47
N ARG A 238 -9.38 5.10 2.04
CA ARG A 238 -9.65 5.44 0.62
C ARG A 238 -8.48 5.14 -0.30
N GLN A 239 -7.25 5.40 0.15
CA GLN A 239 -6.04 5.10 -0.63
C GLN A 239 -5.87 3.60 -0.90
N THR A 240 -6.45 2.73 -0.06
CA THR A 240 -6.51 1.28 -0.32
C THR A 240 -7.61 0.87 -1.31
N GLY A 241 -8.34 1.82 -1.92
CA GLY A 241 -9.32 1.56 -2.98
C GLY A 241 -10.76 1.37 -2.51
N ASN A 242 -11.06 1.69 -1.25
CA ASN A 242 -12.39 1.55 -0.65
C ASN A 242 -13.20 2.84 -0.65
N ASP A 243 -14.51 2.70 -0.54
CA ASP A 243 -15.43 3.81 -0.31
C ASP A 243 -15.63 3.95 1.22
N VAL A 244 -15.58 5.19 1.71
CA VAL A 244 -15.56 5.46 3.17
C VAL A 244 -16.57 6.54 3.51
N PHE A 245 -17.58 6.14 4.28
CA PHE A 245 -18.55 7.00 4.95
C PHE A 245 -18.04 7.40 6.33
N SER A 246 -18.22 8.66 6.73
CA SER A 246 -17.86 9.17 8.05
C SER A 246 -18.92 10.18 8.51
N PRO A 247 -19.51 10.02 9.71
CA PRO A 247 -20.51 10.96 10.22
C PRO A 247 -20.05 12.42 10.20
N LEU A 248 -18.78 12.66 10.57
CA LEU A 248 -18.16 13.99 10.51
C LEU A 248 -18.24 14.64 9.12
N HIS A 249 -18.09 13.85 8.06
CA HIS A 249 -17.86 14.35 6.71
C HIS A 249 -19.08 14.30 5.80
N ASP A 250 -19.89 13.26 5.95
CA ASP A 250 -20.95 12.92 5.01
C ASP A 250 -22.34 13.32 5.55
N VAL A 251 -22.44 13.64 6.85
CA VAL A 251 -23.64 14.16 7.50
C VAL A 251 -23.38 15.51 8.16
N GLY A 252 -22.34 15.59 8.99
CA GLY A 252 -21.95 16.82 9.70
C GLY A 252 -22.80 17.09 10.95
N HIS A 253 -22.88 18.36 11.34
CA HIS A 253 -23.65 18.77 12.52
C HIS A 253 -25.12 19.04 12.16
N GLY A 254 -26.06 18.45 12.89
CA GLY A 254 -27.50 18.61 12.66
C GLY A 254 -28.34 18.18 13.86
N MET A 255 -29.67 18.28 13.73
CA MET A 255 -30.60 17.78 14.75
C MET A 255 -30.65 16.24 14.73
N ALA A 256 -30.95 15.63 15.87
CA ALA A 256 -30.96 14.16 15.98
C ALA A 256 -31.88 13.49 14.96
N ASP A 257 -33.06 14.06 14.71
CA ASP A 257 -34.05 13.52 13.76
C ASP A 257 -33.58 13.56 12.29
N GLU A 258 -32.56 14.35 11.99
CA GLU A 258 -31.96 14.46 10.65
C GLU A 258 -30.69 13.59 10.52
N VAL A 259 -29.85 13.60 11.55
CA VAL A 259 -28.54 12.93 11.56
C VAL A 259 -28.68 11.42 11.75
N VAL A 260 -29.46 11.00 12.76
CA VAL A 260 -29.55 9.58 13.16
C VAL A 260 -30.05 8.68 12.03
N PRO A 261 -31.09 9.04 11.24
CA PRO A 261 -31.53 8.19 10.13
C PRO A 261 -30.46 7.99 9.05
N LEU A 262 -29.64 9.00 8.79
CA LEU A 262 -28.57 8.94 7.79
C LEU A 262 -27.43 8.04 8.26
N ASP A 263 -27.00 8.19 9.52
CA ASP A 263 -25.93 7.36 10.10
C ASP A 263 -26.34 5.90 10.22
N LEU A 264 -27.57 5.63 10.71
CA LEU A 264 -28.09 4.27 10.79
C LEU A 264 -28.23 3.62 9.41
N LYS A 265 -28.67 4.39 8.41
CA LYS A 265 -28.71 3.89 7.03
C LYS A 265 -27.32 3.55 6.51
N ALA A 266 -26.33 4.40 6.76
CA ALA A 266 -24.96 4.13 6.34
C ALA A 266 -24.34 2.92 7.05
N LEU A 267 -24.65 2.70 8.34
CA LEU A 267 -24.30 1.46 9.04
C LEU A 267 -24.97 0.24 8.40
N ASP A 268 -26.23 0.37 7.97
CA ASP A 268 -26.98 -0.72 7.32
C ASP A 268 -26.44 -1.09 5.95
N ASP A 269 -25.96 -0.11 5.20
CA ASP A 269 -25.47 -0.30 3.84
C ASP A 269 -23.97 -0.64 3.78
N CYS A 270 -23.21 -0.51 4.87
CA CYS A 270 -21.77 -0.79 4.87
C CYS A 270 -21.42 -2.28 4.87
N ASP A 271 -20.26 -2.63 4.33
CA ASP A 271 -19.73 -4.01 4.38
C ASP A 271 -18.98 -4.27 5.69
N VAL A 272 -18.37 -3.23 6.26
CA VAL A 272 -17.51 -3.31 7.44
C VAL A 272 -17.44 -1.97 8.17
N VAL A 273 -17.26 -2.03 9.48
CA VAL A 273 -16.98 -0.84 10.31
C VAL A 273 -15.49 -0.79 10.66
N PHE A 274 -14.88 0.37 10.47
CA PHE A 274 -13.61 0.73 11.09
C PHE A 274 -13.90 1.69 12.24
N ALA A 275 -13.66 1.26 13.47
CA ALA A 275 -14.00 2.03 14.67
C ALA A 275 -12.74 2.49 15.40
N ILE A 276 -12.59 3.80 15.59
CA ILE A 276 -11.56 4.39 16.46
C ILE A 276 -12.13 4.48 17.86
N VAL A 277 -11.63 3.66 18.79
CA VAL A 277 -12.27 3.47 20.11
C VAL A 277 -11.48 4.06 21.28
N ASP A 278 -10.43 4.83 21.01
CA ASP A 278 -9.73 5.59 22.05
C ASP A 278 -10.70 6.54 22.78
N GLY A 279 -10.70 6.50 24.12
CA GLY A 279 -11.60 7.30 24.95
C GLY A 279 -13.00 6.71 25.11
N LEU A 280 -13.30 5.57 24.47
CA LEU A 280 -14.54 4.80 24.63
C LEU A 280 -15.81 5.63 24.45
N ASP A 281 -15.82 6.51 23.44
CA ASP A 281 -16.97 7.35 23.12
C ASP A 281 -18.26 6.53 23.00
N SER A 282 -19.31 6.98 23.70
CA SER A 282 -20.59 6.27 23.76
C SER A 282 -21.28 6.16 22.40
N GLY A 283 -21.13 7.15 21.52
CA GLY A 283 -21.68 7.11 20.16
C GLY A 283 -20.99 6.03 19.33
N THR A 284 -19.66 6.04 19.34
CA THR A 284 -18.83 5.04 18.67
C THR A 284 -19.13 3.62 19.17
N LEU A 285 -19.26 3.42 20.49
CA LEU A 285 -19.60 2.12 21.06
C LEU A 285 -21.03 1.66 20.68
N PHE A 286 -21.98 2.59 20.57
CA PHE A 286 -23.31 2.30 20.05
C PHE A 286 -23.25 1.82 18.59
N GLU A 287 -22.51 2.53 17.73
CA GLU A 287 -22.33 2.17 16.31
C GLU A 287 -21.69 0.78 16.17
N VAL A 288 -20.66 0.49 16.98
CA VAL A 288 -20.03 -0.84 17.02
C VAL A 288 -21.02 -1.92 17.45
N GLY A 289 -21.73 -1.71 18.57
CA GLY A 289 -22.73 -2.67 19.06
C GLY A 289 -23.84 -2.93 18.04
N TYR A 290 -24.32 -1.87 17.37
CA TYR A 290 -25.32 -1.95 16.32
C TYR A 290 -24.83 -2.78 15.12
N ALA A 291 -23.61 -2.50 14.64
CA ALA A 291 -23.01 -3.24 13.55
C ALA A 291 -22.84 -4.73 13.88
N ARG A 292 -22.33 -5.05 15.07
CA ARG A 292 -22.17 -6.45 15.53
C ARG A 292 -23.51 -7.16 15.67
N ALA A 293 -24.54 -6.50 16.20
CA ALA A 293 -25.89 -7.07 16.27
C ALA A 293 -26.48 -7.41 14.89
N LYS A 294 -26.05 -6.70 13.84
CA LYS A 294 -26.40 -6.99 12.43
C LYS A 294 -25.44 -7.95 11.72
N GLY A 295 -24.48 -8.54 12.44
CA GLY A 295 -23.50 -9.47 11.89
C GLY A 295 -22.42 -8.82 11.04
N LYS A 296 -22.29 -7.49 11.06
CA LYS A 296 -21.27 -6.78 10.29
C LYS A 296 -19.91 -6.90 10.99
N PRO A 297 -18.81 -7.17 10.26
CA PRO A 297 -17.48 -7.18 10.85
C PRO A 297 -17.08 -5.79 11.33
N VAL A 298 -16.30 -5.74 12.42
CA VAL A 298 -15.77 -4.51 13.00
C VAL A 298 -14.28 -4.67 13.22
N VAL A 299 -13.48 -3.75 12.67
CA VAL A 299 -12.07 -3.58 13.04
C VAL A 299 -11.99 -2.39 13.99
N ALA A 300 -11.61 -2.64 15.24
CA ALA A 300 -11.47 -1.62 16.26
C ALA A 300 -10.00 -1.21 16.39
N PHE A 301 -9.69 0.04 16.03
CA PHE A 301 -8.38 0.65 16.22
C PHE A 301 -8.32 1.37 17.58
N VAL A 302 -7.31 1.03 18.39
CA VAL A 302 -7.16 1.50 19.76
C VAL A 302 -5.70 1.53 20.19
N GLN A 303 -5.24 2.65 20.77
CA GLN A 303 -3.88 2.80 21.27
C GLN A 303 -3.84 3.20 22.75
N ASN A 304 -4.92 3.78 23.27
CA ASN A 304 -4.95 4.43 24.57
C ASN A 304 -5.99 3.82 25.53
N GLU A 305 -6.21 2.51 25.45
CA GLU A 305 -7.10 1.79 26.36
C GLU A 305 -6.48 0.51 26.90
N VAL A 306 -6.86 0.12 28.12
CA VAL A 306 -6.44 -1.14 28.72
C VAL A 306 -7.36 -2.28 28.27
N PRO A 307 -6.86 -3.53 28.15
CA PRO A 307 -7.66 -4.67 27.70
C PRO A 307 -8.97 -4.90 28.47
N GLU A 308 -9.00 -4.61 29.79
CA GLU A 308 -10.20 -4.74 30.62
C GLU A 308 -11.37 -3.87 30.11
N ASN A 309 -11.07 -2.66 29.61
CA ASN A 309 -12.07 -1.75 29.07
C ASN A 309 -12.64 -2.25 27.72
N LEU A 310 -11.86 -3.05 27.00
CA LEU A 310 -12.17 -3.54 25.66
C LEU A 310 -12.91 -4.89 25.67
N LYS A 311 -13.22 -5.45 26.84
CA LYS A 311 -13.80 -6.81 26.96
C LYS A 311 -15.07 -7.02 26.15
N MET A 312 -15.93 -6.00 26.04
CA MET A 312 -17.16 -6.09 25.25
C MET A 312 -16.87 -6.13 23.74
N LEU A 313 -15.86 -5.41 23.28
CA LEU A 313 -15.39 -5.44 21.89
C LEU A 313 -14.76 -6.81 21.59
N ALA A 314 -13.87 -7.28 22.47
CA ALA A 314 -13.21 -8.58 22.32
C ALA A 314 -14.22 -9.74 22.37
N GLY A 315 -15.16 -9.71 23.31
CA GLY A 315 -16.18 -10.75 23.49
C GLY A 315 -17.32 -10.72 22.47
N SER A 316 -17.36 -9.73 21.59
CA SER A 316 -18.33 -9.64 20.47
C SER A 316 -17.68 -9.92 19.11
N ASP A 317 -16.49 -10.52 19.09
CA ASP A 317 -15.69 -10.83 17.91
C ASP A 317 -15.31 -9.60 17.06
N CYS A 318 -15.08 -8.45 17.69
CA CYS A 318 -14.41 -7.33 17.03
C CYS A 318 -12.92 -7.65 16.84
N ILE A 319 -12.35 -7.24 15.72
CA ILE A 319 -10.91 -7.41 15.46
C ILE A 319 -10.18 -6.17 16.00
N ILE A 320 -9.54 -6.33 17.14
CA ILE A 320 -8.84 -5.23 17.82
C ILE A 320 -7.40 -5.11 17.29
N ARG A 321 -6.98 -3.88 16.98
CA ARG A 321 -5.65 -3.53 16.48
C ARG A 321 -5.15 -2.26 17.14
N ASP A 322 -3.88 -2.28 17.53
CA ASP A 322 -3.14 -1.15 18.12
C ASP A 322 -2.11 -0.55 17.16
N ASP A 323 -1.79 -1.26 16.08
CA ASP A 323 -1.04 -0.73 14.95
C ASP A 323 -1.99 -0.22 13.84
N PHE A 324 -1.86 1.06 13.51
CA PHE A 324 -2.74 1.74 12.57
C PHE A 324 -2.67 1.16 11.14
N SER A 325 -1.46 0.90 10.64
CA SER A 325 -1.26 0.27 9.33
C SER A 325 -1.92 -1.10 9.26
N THR A 326 -1.71 -1.92 10.28
CA THR A 326 -2.28 -3.26 10.38
C THR A 326 -3.81 -3.20 10.44
N ALA A 327 -4.39 -2.22 11.15
CA ALA A 327 -5.83 -2.02 11.19
C ALA A 327 -6.40 -1.72 9.79
N VAL A 328 -5.78 -0.78 9.05
CA VAL A 328 -6.19 -0.41 7.68
C VAL A 328 -6.06 -1.59 6.71
N TYR A 329 -4.99 -2.37 6.79
CA TYR A 329 -4.82 -3.56 5.96
C TYR A 329 -5.80 -4.69 6.32
N THR A 330 -6.08 -4.88 7.62
CA THR A 330 -7.04 -5.89 8.10
C THR A 330 -8.42 -5.70 7.46
N ILE A 331 -8.89 -4.46 7.31
CA ILE A 331 -10.16 -4.16 6.61
C ILE A 331 -10.20 -4.78 5.22
N ASN A 332 -9.10 -4.68 4.47
CA ASN A 332 -9.02 -5.17 3.11
C ASN A 332 -9.02 -6.69 3.01
N TRP A 333 -8.56 -7.39 4.06
CA TRP A 333 -8.45 -8.85 4.09
C TRP A 333 -9.69 -9.56 4.63
N LEU A 334 -10.66 -8.81 5.15
CA LEU A 334 -11.96 -9.38 5.50
C LEU A 334 -12.69 -9.90 4.25
N PRO A 335 -13.50 -10.96 4.38
CA PRO A 335 -14.27 -11.51 3.27
C PRO A 335 -15.29 -10.53 2.70
#